data_AF-A0A377XFQ4-F1
#
_entry.id   AF-A0A377XFQ4-F1
#
_cell.length_a   1.000
_cell.length_b   1.000
_cell.length_c   1.000
_cell.angle_alpha   90.00
_cell.angle_beta   90.00
_cell.angle_gamma   90.00
#
_symmetry.space_group_name_H-M   'P 1'
#
loop_
_entity.id
_entity.type
_entity.pdbx_description
1 polymer ?
#
loop_
_entity_poly.entity_id
_entity_poly.type
_entity_poly.pdbx_seq_one_letter_code
_entity_poly.pdbx_strand_id
1 'polypeptide(L)'
;MKYSLGPVLYYWPKETLEDFYQQAANCSADTIYLGEAVCSKRRATKVGDWIEMAKTLAASGKQVVLSTLALVQASSELGELKRYVDNGEFLIEASDLGVVNLCAERKLPFVAGHALNCYNAVTLRLLRKQGMVRWCMPVELSRDWLANLLTQCEELGIRNQFEVEVLSYGHLPLAYSARCFTARSEDRPKDECEPAASSTQPGAACCRRRTSRCSCSMVFRP
;
A
#
# COMPACT_ATOMS: atom_id res chain seq x y z
N MET A 1 21.73 -5.53 1.94
CA MET A 1 20.27 -5.62 2.15
C MET A 1 19.73 -4.21 1.92
N LYS A 2 18.72 -4.03 1.07
CA LYS A 2 18.12 -2.71 0.84
C LYS A 2 16.97 -2.49 1.80
N TYR A 3 16.73 -1.26 2.21
CA TYR A 3 15.60 -0.90 3.07
C TYR A 3 14.62 0.01 2.33
N SER A 4 13.33 -0.25 2.56
CA SER A 4 12.23 0.51 1.98
C SER A 4 11.39 1.10 3.10
N LEU A 5 11.09 2.40 3.02
CA LEU A 5 10.10 3.07 3.87
C LEU A 5 8.73 2.96 3.20
N GLY A 6 7.78 2.29 3.87
CA GLY A 6 6.40 2.14 3.38
C GLY A 6 5.60 3.44 3.43
N PRO A 7 4.44 3.52 2.73
CA PRO A 7 3.59 4.70 2.76
C PRO A 7 2.93 4.87 4.12
N VAL A 8 2.54 6.11 4.42
CA VAL A 8 1.77 6.43 5.63
C VAL A 8 0.36 5.82 5.55
N LEU A 9 0.03 4.91 6.48
CA LEU A 9 -1.25 4.16 6.49
C LEU A 9 -2.35 4.79 7.38
N TYR A 10 -2.04 5.89 8.05
CA TYR A 10 -2.96 6.62 8.93
C TYR A 10 -3.24 8.01 8.39
N TYR A 11 -4.30 8.64 8.90
CA TYR A 11 -4.61 10.00 8.54
C TYR A 11 -3.62 10.96 9.21
N TRP A 12 -2.92 11.76 8.41
CA TRP A 12 -2.13 12.89 8.87
C TRP A 12 -2.52 14.15 8.07
N PRO A 13 -2.51 15.33 8.71
CA PRO A 13 -2.57 16.61 8.00
C PRO A 13 -1.43 16.73 6.99
N LYS A 14 -1.62 17.56 5.97
CA LYS A 14 -0.66 17.73 4.87
C LYS A 14 0.70 18.18 5.39
N GLU A 15 0.71 19.12 6.33
CA GLU A 15 1.93 19.69 6.92
C GLU A 15 2.75 18.61 7.64
N THR A 16 2.08 17.75 8.40
CA THR A 16 2.72 16.62 9.08
C THR A 16 3.30 15.60 8.10
N LEU A 17 2.60 15.34 6.98
CA LEU A 17 3.11 14.47 5.92
C LEU A 17 4.35 15.07 5.25
N GLU A 18 4.32 16.35 4.91
CA GLU A 18 5.45 17.06 4.30
C GLU A 18 6.68 17.03 5.22
N ASP A 19 6.52 17.37 6.49
CA ASP A 19 7.60 17.32 7.49
C ASP A 19 8.18 15.91 7.64
N PHE A 20 7.32 14.89 7.60
CA PHE A 20 7.76 13.50 7.67
C PHE A 20 8.60 13.09 6.46
N TYR A 21 8.16 13.40 5.24
CA TYR A 21 8.91 13.04 4.04
C TYR A 21 10.18 13.89 3.86
N GLN A 22 10.19 15.14 4.33
CA GLN A 22 11.43 15.92 4.41
C GLN A 22 12.48 15.25 5.30
N GLN A 23 12.07 14.70 6.45
CA GLN A 23 12.95 13.91 7.31
C GLN A 23 13.36 12.58 6.64
N ALA A 24 12.43 11.92 5.95
CA ALA A 24 12.68 10.67 5.24
C ALA A 24 13.73 10.80 4.13
N ALA A 25 13.88 11.98 3.51
CA ALA A 25 14.94 12.24 2.55
C ALA A 25 16.34 11.93 3.09
N ASN A 26 16.56 12.13 4.40
CA ASN A 26 17.84 11.91 5.07
C ASN A 26 17.96 10.55 5.76
N CYS A 27 16.95 9.69 5.69
CA CYS A 27 17.00 8.39 6.34
C CYS A 27 17.88 7.39 5.56
N SER A 28 18.19 6.24 6.16
CA SER A 28 19.00 5.20 5.53
C SER A 28 18.25 4.31 4.53
N ALA A 29 16.94 4.52 4.33
CA ALA A 29 16.18 3.76 3.34
C ALA A 29 16.61 4.14 1.92
N ASP A 30 16.70 3.14 1.04
CA ASP A 30 17.04 3.30 -0.37
C ASP A 30 15.80 3.68 -1.19
N THR A 31 14.65 3.11 -0.79
CA THR A 31 13.36 3.30 -1.46
C THR A 31 12.35 3.93 -0.50
N ILE A 32 11.56 4.88 -0.99
CA ILE A 32 10.47 5.50 -0.24
C ILE A 32 9.18 5.33 -1.03
N TYR A 33 8.19 4.72 -0.38
CA TYR A 33 6.82 4.62 -0.85
C TYR A 33 6.02 5.78 -0.26
N LEU A 34 5.27 6.50 -1.10
CA LEU A 34 4.38 7.58 -0.67
C LEU A 34 3.12 7.62 -1.51
N GLY A 35 2.02 8.09 -0.93
CA GLY A 35 0.72 8.16 -1.59
C GLY A 35 -0.41 7.75 -0.65
N GLU A 36 -1.63 7.74 -1.18
CA GLU A 36 -2.81 7.33 -0.42
C GLU A 36 -3.17 5.88 -0.78
N ALA A 37 -2.86 4.96 0.13
CA ALA A 37 -3.10 3.52 -0.03
C ALA A 37 -4.42 3.03 0.60
N VAL A 38 -5.06 3.81 1.46
CA VAL A 38 -6.14 3.34 2.35
C VAL A 38 -7.52 3.83 1.90
N CYS A 39 -7.72 5.14 1.78
CA CYS A 39 -9.03 5.69 1.44
C CYS A 39 -8.93 7.07 0.79
N SER A 40 -9.57 7.18 -0.37
CA SER A 40 -9.71 8.43 -1.12
C SER A 40 -10.38 9.56 -0.33
N LYS A 41 -11.06 9.33 0.79
CA LYS A 41 -11.71 10.41 1.55
C LYS A 41 -10.77 11.10 2.54
N ARG A 42 -9.57 10.56 2.76
CA ARG A 42 -8.53 11.15 3.62
C ARG A 42 -7.81 12.34 2.95
N ARG A 43 -8.38 12.92 1.89
CA ARG A 43 -7.79 13.91 0.95
C ARG A 43 -7.42 15.26 1.59
N ALA A 44 -6.48 15.26 2.53
CA ALA A 44 -5.70 16.46 2.85
C ALA A 44 -4.70 16.78 1.72
N THR A 45 -4.22 15.74 1.02
CA THR A 45 -3.15 15.85 0.01
C THR A 45 -3.64 15.45 -1.37
N LYS A 46 -3.44 16.29 -2.39
CA LYS A 46 -3.84 16.02 -3.78
C LYS A 46 -2.73 15.30 -4.54
N VAL A 47 -3.07 14.68 -5.67
CA VAL A 47 -2.10 14.01 -6.58
C VAL A 47 -0.89 14.90 -6.90
N GLY A 48 -1.11 16.18 -7.18
CA GLY A 48 -0.01 17.12 -7.48
C GLY A 48 0.95 17.31 -6.30
N ASP A 49 0.42 17.43 -5.08
CA ASP A 49 1.24 17.56 -3.87
C ASP A 49 2.08 16.30 -3.61
N TRP A 50 1.50 15.11 -3.85
CA TRP A 50 2.24 13.84 -3.78
C TRP A 50 3.39 13.78 -4.78
N ILE A 51 3.16 14.23 -6.01
CA ILE A 51 4.20 14.26 -7.05
C ILE A 51 5.31 15.26 -6.69
N GLU A 52 4.98 16.43 -6.13
CA GLU A 52 6.01 17.39 -5.71
C GLU A 52 6.86 16.84 -4.54
N MET A 53 6.24 16.22 -3.53
CA MET A 53 6.99 15.52 -2.48
C MET A 53 7.87 14.40 -3.06
N ALA A 54 7.36 13.65 -4.04
CA ALA A 54 8.12 12.59 -4.72
C ALA A 54 9.36 13.15 -5.43
N LYS A 55 9.25 14.29 -6.11
CA LYS A 55 10.40 14.95 -6.74
C LYS A 55 11.44 15.39 -5.72
N THR A 56 11.03 15.98 -4.59
CA THR A 56 11.95 16.37 -3.52
C THR A 56 12.71 15.16 -2.97
N LEU A 57 12.02 14.04 -2.73
CA LEU A 57 12.64 12.80 -2.28
C LEU A 57 13.59 12.21 -3.34
N ALA A 58 13.20 12.20 -4.61
CA ALA A 58 14.03 11.70 -5.69
C ALA A 58 15.31 12.54 -5.86
N ALA A 59 15.22 13.86 -5.70
CA ALA A 59 16.37 14.77 -5.72
C ALA A 59 17.38 14.49 -4.60
N SER A 60 16.95 13.88 -3.50
CA SER A 60 17.85 13.41 -2.42
C SER A 60 18.52 12.05 -2.71
N GLY A 61 18.33 11.49 -3.91
CA GLY A 61 18.93 10.23 -4.34
C GLY A 61 18.15 8.98 -3.94
N LYS A 62 16.89 9.12 -3.50
CA LYS A 62 16.01 8.01 -3.13
C LYS A 62 15.27 7.48 -4.35
N GLN A 63 15.06 6.15 -4.39
CA GLN A 63 14.08 5.60 -5.34
C GLN A 63 12.68 5.85 -4.79
N VAL A 64 11.83 6.51 -5.57
CA VAL A 64 10.48 6.85 -5.14
C VAL A 64 9.44 5.97 -5.84
N VAL A 65 8.48 5.47 -5.07
CA VAL A 65 7.36 4.66 -5.55
C VAL A 65 6.04 5.28 -5.06
N LEU A 66 5.12 5.55 -5.98
CA LEU A 66 3.81 6.12 -5.66
C LEU A 66 2.80 5.01 -5.33
N SER A 67 2.37 4.96 -4.07
CA SER A 67 1.38 4.02 -3.57
C SER A 67 -0.04 4.43 -3.95
N THR A 68 -0.79 3.47 -4.46
CA THR A 68 -2.18 3.66 -4.89
C THR A 68 -3.17 2.94 -3.97
N LEU A 69 -4.44 3.34 -4.06
CA LEU A 69 -5.53 2.79 -3.24
C LEU A 69 -5.63 1.27 -3.38
N ALA A 70 -5.69 0.58 -2.24
CA ALA A 70 -5.92 -0.86 -2.18
C ALA A 70 -7.33 -1.29 -2.62
N LEU A 71 -8.30 -0.36 -2.64
CA LEU A 71 -9.66 -0.66 -3.07
C LEU A 71 -10.29 0.53 -3.79
N VAL A 72 -10.38 0.39 -5.11
CA VAL A 72 -11.01 1.37 -6.01
C VAL A 72 -12.51 1.07 -6.11
N GLN A 73 -13.34 2.06 -5.79
CA GLN A 73 -14.79 1.92 -5.62
C GLN A 73 -15.59 2.93 -6.43
N ALA A 74 -14.98 4.03 -6.88
CA ALA A 74 -15.66 5.09 -7.62
C ALA A 74 -14.93 5.47 -8.91
N SER A 75 -15.69 5.91 -9.91
CA SER A 75 -15.15 6.41 -11.19
C SER A 75 -14.24 7.62 -11.03
N SER A 76 -14.47 8.44 -10.00
CA SER A 76 -13.62 9.58 -9.66
C SER A 76 -12.22 9.14 -9.19
N GLU A 77 -12.12 8.00 -8.49
CA GLU A 77 -10.85 7.43 -8.05
C GLU A 77 -10.07 6.86 -9.24
N LEU A 78 -10.75 6.25 -10.22
CA LEU A 78 -10.11 5.83 -11.47
C LEU A 78 -9.48 7.01 -12.22
N GLY A 79 -10.12 8.18 -12.21
CA GLY A 79 -9.56 9.40 -12.80
C GLY A 79 -8.24 9.83 -12.14
N GLU A 80 -8.14 9.70 -10.81
CA GLU A 80 -6.91 10.00 -10.08
C GLU A 80 -5.83 8.95 -10.32
N LEU A 81 -6.19 7.66 -10.37
CA LEU A 81 -5.25 6.58 -10.68
C LEU A 81 -4.62 6.77 -12.05
N LYS A 82 -5.38 7.18 -13.06
CA LYS A 82 -4.82 7.52 -14.38
C LYS A 82 -3.75 8.61 -14.26
N ARG A 83 -4.02 9.67 -13.49
CA ARG A 83 -3.03 10.74 -13.25
C ARG A 83 -1.77 10.25 -12.54
N TYR A 84 -1.90 9.33 -11.58
CA TYR A 84 -0.74 8.68 -10.97
C TYR A 84 0.03 7.87 -12.01
N VAL A 85 -0.62 7.01 -12.79
CA VAL A 85 0.07 6.18 -13.79
C VAL A 85 0.72 7.04 -14.89
N ASP A 86 0.08 8.14 -15.28
CA ASP A 86 0.56 9.10 -16.28
C ASP A 86 1.61 10.09 -15.73
N ASN A 87 2.15 9.86 -14.52
CA ASN A 87 3.14 10.76 -13.89
C ASN A 87 4.48 10.84 -14.65
N GLY A 88 4.83 9.80 -15.43
CA GLY A 88 5.98 9.80 -16.34
C GLY A 88 7.37 9.61 -15.71
N GLU A 89 7.49 9.59 -14.38
CA GLU A 89 8.79 9.65 -13.70
C GLU A 89 8.96 8.55 -12.65
N PHE A 90 7.96 8.37 -11.78
CA PHE A 90 8.00 7.49 -10.62
C PHE A 90 7.29 6.16 -10.88
N LEU A 91 7.82 5.10 -10.25
CA LEU A 91 7.19 3.78 -10.23
C LEU A 91 5.85 3.86 -9.48
N ILE A 92 4.90 3.02 -9.90
CA ILE A 92 3.62 2.87 -9.21
C ILE A 92 3.64 1.58 -8.40
N GLU A 93 3.26 1.66 -7.13
CA GLU A 93 2.83 0.50 -6.37
C GLU A 93 1.35 0.25 -6.67
N ALA A 94 1.11 -0.83 -7.41
CA ALA A 94 -0.20 -1.31 -7.77
C ALA A 94 -0.78 -2.14 -6.61
N SER A 95 -1.78 -1.56 -5.95
CA SER A 95 -2.50 -2.20 -4.84
C SER A 95 -3.83 -2.83 -5.29
N ASP A 96 -4.26 -2.59 -6.53
CA ASP A 96 -5.48 -3.11 -7.15
C ASP A 96 -5.24 -3.49 -8.62
N LEU A 97 -5.97 -4.47 -9.14
CA LEU A 97 -5.81 -4.96 -10.52
C LEU A 97 -6.15 -3.90 -11.58
N GLY A 98 -6.98 -2.92 -11.26
CA GLY A 98 -7.21 -1.76 -12.14
C GLY A 98 -5.93 -0.98 -12.41
N VAL A 99 -5.05 -0.83 -11.42
CA VAL A 99 -3.75 -0.17 -11.59
C VAL A 99 -2.80 -1.06 -12.40
N VAL A 100 -2.78 -2.37 -12.12
CA VAL A 100 -2.01 -3.33 -12.92
C VAL A 100 -2.38 -3.24 -14.40
N ASN A 101 -3.68 -3.22 -14.70
CA ASN A 101 -4.16 -3.13 -16.08
C ASN A 101 -3.77 -1.80 -16.73
N LEU A 102 -3.92 -0.67 -16.04
CA LEU A 102 -3.53 0.64 -16.55
C LEU A 102 -2.03 0.74 -16.86
N CYS A 103 -1.18 0.16 -15.99
CA CYS A 103 0.26 0.07 -16.21
C CYS A 103 0.58 -0.85 -17.39
N ALA A 104 -0.05 -2.01 -17.49
CA ALA A 104 0.17 -2.97 -18.57
C ALA A 104 -0.23 -2.40 -19.94
N GLU A 105 -1.36 -1.71 -20.05
CA GLU A 105 -1.81 -1.02 -21.27
C GLU A 105 -0.78 0.01 -21.75
N ARG A 106 -0.16 0.74 -20.81
CA ARG A 106 0.86 1.75 -21.08
C ARG A 106 2.27 1.18 -21.18
N LYS A 107 2.44 -0.13 -20.95
CA LYS A 107 3.74 -0.82 -20.90
C LYS A 107 4.69 -0.20 -19.86
N LEU A 108 4.15 0.27 -18.75
CA LEU A 108 4.92 0.87 -17.65
C LEU A 108 5.29 -0.18 -16.61
N PRO A 109 6.52 -0.13 -16.05
CA PRO A 109 6.90 -0.98 -14.96
C PRO A 109 6.12 -0.62 -13.67
N PHE A 110 5.79 -1.62 -12.86
CA PHE A 110 5.10 -1.41 -11.59
C PHE A 110 5.60 -2.33 -10.48
N VAL A 111 5.38 -1.90 -9.24
CA VAL A 111 5.56 -2.71 -8.03
C VAL A 111 4.22 -3.33 -7.67
N ALA A 112 4.15 -4.65 -7.53
CA ALA A 112 2.98 -5.31 -6.97
C ALA A 112 3.01 -5.16 -5.44
N GLY A 113 2.13 -4.30 -4.91
CA GLY A 113 2.02 -4.06 -3.48
C GLY A 113 1.44 -5.26 -2.74
N HIS A 114 1.64 -5.30 -1.42
CA HIS A 114 1.17 -6.41 -0.59
C HIS A 114 -0.37 -6.56 -0.60
N ALA A 115 -1.09 -5.47 -0.89
CA ALA A 115 -2.55 -5.45 -0.99
C ALA A 115 -3.12 -6.20 -2.23
N LEU A 116 -2.28 -6.49 -3.24
CA LEU A 116 -2.70 -7.16 -4.47
C LEU A 116 -3.01 -8.65 -4.25
N ASN A 117 -2.76 -9.19 -3.05
CA ASN A 117 -3.13 -10.55 -2.62
C ASN A 117 -2.60 -11.65 -3.57
N CYS A 118 -1.34 -11.51 -3.99
CA CYS A 118 -0.68 -12.47 -4.88
C CYS A 118 -0.05 -13.61 -4.06
N TYR A 119 -0.66 -14.80 -4.11
CA TYR A 119 -0.30 -15.92 -3.23
C TYR A 119 0.47 -17.07 -3.90
N ASN A 120 0.66 -17.05 -5.22
CA ASN A 120 1.25 -18.18 -5.93
C ASN A 120 2.17 -17.73 -7.08
N ALA A 121 3.11 -18.62 -7.46
CA ALA A 121 4.11 -18.34 -8.47
C ALA A 121 3.55 -18.17 -9.89
N VAL A 122 2.40 -18.79 -10.20
CA VAL A 122 1.76 -18.66 -11.53
C VAL A 122 1.19 -17.25 -11.72
N THR A 123 0.59 -16.67 -10.68
CA THR A 123 0.14 -15.28 -10.68
C THR A 123 1.32 -14.32 -10.80
N LEU A 124 2.43 -14.56 -10.09
CA LEU A 124 3.65 -13.75 -10.24
C LEU A 124 4.20 -13.80 -11.67
N ARG A 125 4.16 -14.95 -12.33
CA ARG A 125 4.52 -15.07 -13.74
C ARG A 125 3.64 -14.21 -14.64
N LEU A 126 2.33 -14.16 -14.37
CA LEU A 126 1.40 -13.32 -15.12
C LEU A 126 1.70 -11.83 -14.90
N LEU A 127 1.84 -11.40 -13.65
CA LEU A 127 2.18 -10.02 -13.30
C LEU A 127 3.52 -9.60 -13.89
N ARG A 128 4.51 -10.50 -13.90
CA ARG A 128 5.80 -10.27 -14.54
C ARG A 128 5.66 -9.99 -16.04
N LYS A 129 4.83 -10.76 -16.75
CA LYS A 129 4.51 -10.52 -18.18
C LYS A 129 3.80 -9.19 -18.40
N GLN A 130 3.07 -8.70 -17.41
CA GLN A 130 2.35 -7.42 -17.47
C GLN A 130 3.23 -6.20 -17.12
N GLY A 131 4.48 -6.40 -16.68
CA GLY A 131 5.40 -5.30 -16.37
C GLY A 131 5.81 -5.20 -14.90
N MET A 132 5.43 -6.16 -14.04
CA MET A 132 5.88 -6.18 -12.65
C MET A 132 7.41 -6.27 -12.58
N VAL A 133 8.02 -5.39 -11.79
CA VAL A 133 9.47 -5.36 -11.52
C VAL A 133 9.81 -5.73 -10.08
N ARG A 134 8.84 -5.64 -9.18
CA ARG A 134 8.99 -5.94 -7.76
C ARG A 134 7.67 -6.46 -7.19
N TRP A 135 7.76 -7.39 -6.26
CA TRP A 135 6.63 -7.94 -5.53
C TRP A 135 6.85 -7.80 -4.03
N CYS A 136 5.92 -7.13 -3.36
CA CYS A 136 5.84 -7.10 -1.91
C CYS A 136 4.90 -8.21 -1.44
N MET A 137 5.42 -9.11 -0.61
CA MET A 137 4.67 -10.27 -0.13
C MET A 137 3.47 -9.84 0.73
N PRO A 138 2.28 -10.43 0.51
CA PRO A 138 1.14 -10.25 1.41
C PRO A 138 1.48 -10.58 2.86
N VAL A 139 0.97 -9.76 3.78
CA VAL A 139 1.41 -9.70 5.19
C VAL A 139 0.97 -10.92 6.01
N GLU A 140 -0.03 -11.64 5.54
CA GLU A 140 -0.61 -12.84 6.15
C GLU A 140 0.15 -14.13 5.80
N LEU A 141 1.11 -14.07 4.85
CA LEU A 141 1.87 -15.24 4.44
C LEU A 141 3.08 -15.48 5.37
N SER A 142 3.36 -16.75 5.65
CA SER A 142 4.48 -17.15 6.50
C SER A 142 5.81 -17.14 5.74
N ARG A 143 6.91 -17.13 6.50
CA ARG A 143 8.26 -17.34 5.97
C ARG A 143 8.37 -18.64 5.16
N ASP A 144 7.75 -19.72 5.62
CA ASP A 144 7.83 -21.02 4.95
C ASP A 144 7.04 -21.01 3.64
N TRP A 145 5.91 -20.29 3.60
CA TRP A 145 5.18 -20.05 2.35
C TRP A 145 6.06 -19.29 1.35
N LEU A 146 6.75 -18.23 1.79
CA LEU A 146 7.67 -17.47 0.95
C LEU A 146 8.76 -18.38 0.36
N ALA A 147 9.42 -19.18 1.19
CA ALA A 147 10.48 -20.10 0.72
C ALA A 147 9.97 -21.07 -0.35
N ASN A 148 8.79 -21.66 -0.13
CA ASN A 148 8.16 -22.57 -1.09
C ASN A 148 7.78 -21.85 -2.39
N LEU A 149 7.21 -20.66 -2.30
CA LEU A 149 6.81 -19.87 -3.45
C LEU A 149 8.02 -19.42 -4.28
N LEU A 150 9.14 -19.04 -3.64
CA LEU A 150 10.37 -18.71 -4.35
C LEU A 150 10.98 -19.93 -5.07
N THR A 151 10.88 -21.12 -4.48
CA THR A 151 11.28 -22.37 -5.14
C THR A 151 10.42 -22.61 -6.39
N GLN A 152 9.10 -22.45 -6.29
CA GLN A 152 8.22 -22.53 -7.47
C GLN A 152 8.56 -21.47 -8.53
N CYS A 153 8.97 -20.27 -8.12
CA CYS A 153 9.45 -19.24 -9.06
C CYS A 153 10.74 -19.65 -9.77
N GLU A 154 11.62 -20.44 -9.14
CA GLU A 154 12.81 -21.00 -9.78
C GLU A 154 12.45 -22.07 -10.81
N GLU A 155 11.55 -23.00 -10.45
CA GLU A 155 11.03 -24.04 -11.36
C GLU A 155 10.34 -23.42 -12.59
N LEU A 156 9.62 -22.31 -12.39
CA LEU A 156 8.98 -21.56 -13.48
C LEU A 156 9.95 -20.63 -14.24
N GLY A 157 11.22 -20.54 -13.83
CA GLY A 157 12.25 -19.73 -14.49
C GLY A 157 12.11 -18.21 -14.32
N ILE A 158 11.36 -17.75 -13.30
CA ILE A 158 11.05 -16.32 -13.09
C ILE A 158 11.73 -15.70 -11.87
N ARG A 159 12.37 -16.47 -11.00
CA ARG A 159 12.92 -16.03 -9.70
C ARG A 159 13.80 -14.78 -9.75
N ASN A 160 14.64 -14.66 -10.78
CA ASN A 160 15.63 -13.56 -10.91
C ASN A 160 15.15 -12.43 -11.82
N GLN A 161 13.85 -12.38 -12.13
CA GLN A 161 13.30 -11.38 -13.04
C GLN A 161 12.60 -10.21 -12.34
N PHE A 162 12.47 -10.26 -11.01
CA PHE A 162 11.84 -9.23 -10.19
C PHE A 162 12.44 -9.22 -8.77
N GLU A 163 12.32 -8.09 -8.07
CA GLU A 163 12.70 -7.95 -6.67
C GLU A 163 11.59 -8.46 -5.73
N VAL A 164 11.97 -8.96 -4.56
CA VAL A 164 11.03 -9.46 -3.54
C VAL A 164 11.20 -8.63 -2.28
N GLU A 165 10.10 -8.08 -1.78
CA GLU A 165 10.03 -7.30 -0.54
C GLU A 165 9.11 -7.96 0.49
N VAL A 166 9.39 -7.73 1.77
CA VAL A 166 8.58 -8.20 2.90
C VAL A 166 8.41 -7.07 3.90
N LEU A 167 7.18 -6.80 4.31
CA LEU A 167 6.91 -5.86 5.39
C LEU A 167 7.48 -6.42 6.71
N SER A 168 8.48 -5.73 7.25
CA SER A 168 9.26 -6.23 8.39
C SER A 168 8.92 -5.53 9.72
N TYR A 169 8.46 -4.28 9.68
CA TYR A 169 8.15 -3.49 10.87
C TYR A 169 7.04 -2.48 10.58
N GLY A 170 6.17 -2.25 11.56
CA GLY A 170 5.05 -1.29 11.49
C GLY A 170 3.71 -1.92 11.83
N HIS A 171 2.64 -1.14 11.67
CA HIS A 171 1.28 -1.63 11.87
C HIS A 171 0.80 -2.42 10.66
N LEU A 172 0.40 -3.67 10.88
CA LEU A 172 -0.12 -4.53 9.83
C LEU A 172 -1.52 -4.07 9.39
N PRO A 173 -1.76 -3.92 8.07
CA PRO A 173 -3.10 -3.70 7.56
C PRO A 173 -3.88 -5.02 7.60
N LEU A 174 -4.59 -5.27 8.70
CA LEU A 174 -5.27 -6.55 8.96
C LEU A 174 -6.51 -6.79 8.09
N ALA A 175 -7.12 -5.74 7.54
CA ALA A 175 -8.30 -5.87 6.70
C ALA A 175 -8.51 -4.66 5.77
N TYR A 176 -8.83 -4.95 4.52
CA TYR A 176 -9.41 -3.98 3.58
C TYR A 176 -10.92 -4.17 3.54
N SER A 177 -11.66 -3.07 3.58
CA SER A 177 -13.11 -3.13 3.50
C SER A 177 -13.66 -1.97 2.68
N ALA A 178 -14.67 -2.27 1.87
CA ALA A 178 -15.48 -1.25 1.21
C ALA A 178 -16.20 -0.35 2.21
N ARG A 179 -16.41 -0.84 3.45
CA ARG A 179 -17.00 -0.09 4.56
C ARG A 179 -15.90 0.45 5.47
N CYS A 180 -15.91 1.76 5.71
CA CYS A 180 -14.97 2.37 6.65
C CYS A 180 -15.25 1.88 8.07
N PHE A 181 -14.25 1.24 8.66
CA PHE A 181 -14.34 0.71 10.01
C PHE A 181 -14.57 1.80 11.05
N THR A 182 -13.85 2.92 10.93
CA THR A 182 -14.01 4.08 11.80
C THR A 182 -15.42 4.67 11.69
N ALA A 183 -15.92 4.91 10.48
CA ALA A 183 -17.28 5.40 10.29
C ALA A 183 -18.32 4.44 10.89
N ARG A 184 -18.14 3.13 10.67
CA ARG A 184 -19.01 2.11 11.27
C ARG A 184 -18.92 2.09 12.80
N SER A 185 -17.73 2.32 13.34
CA SER A 185 -17.49 2.44 14.78
C SER A 185 -18.10 3.70 15.38
N GLU A 186 -18.60 4.63 14.59
CA GLU A 186 -19.35 5.81 15.02
C GLU A 186 -20.82 5.76 14.57
N ASP A 187 -21.24 4.64 13.97
CA ASP A 187 -22.55 4.43 13.35
C ASP A 187 -22.89 5.47 12.27
N ARG A 188 -21.86 5.95 11.56
CA ARG A 188 -21.97 6.90 10.44
C ARG A 188 -21.92 6.16 9.10
N PRO A 189 -22.66 6.62 8.08
CA PRO A 189 -22.47 6.13 6.72
C PRO A 189 -21.07 6.52 6.22
N LYS A 190 -20.51 5.74 5.29
CA LYS A 190 -19.18 6.01 4.70
C LYS A 190 -19.12 7.39 4.03
N ASP A 191 -20.26 7.87 3.53
CA ASP A 191 -20.38 9.16 2.84
C ASP A 191 -20.34 10.36 3.77
N GLU A 192 -20.75 10.18 5.02
CA GLU A 192 -20.68 11.19 6.08
C GLU A 192 -19.61 10.80 7.10
N CYS A 193 -18.54 10.16 6.62
CA CYS A 193 -17.30 10.09 7.37
C CYS A 193 -16.72 11.51 7.36
N GLU A 194 -17.20 12.35 8.26
CA GLU A 194 -16.48 13.53 8.75
C GLU A 194 -15.03 13.13 9.11
N PRO A 195 -14.11 14.05 9.42
CA PRO A 195 -12.77 13.71 9.88
C PRO A 195 -12.74 12.94 11.23
N ALA A 196 -13.66 12.02 11.51
CA ALA A 196 -13.53 10.93 12.48
C ALA A 196 -12.19 10.18 12.38
N ALA A 197 -11.57 10.18 11.19
CA ALA A 197 -10.20 9.69 11.02
C ALA A 197 -9.15 10.52 11.79
N SER A 198 -9.39 11.80 12.07
CA SER A 198 -8.48 12.65 12.85
C SER A 198 -8.56 12.43 14.37
N SER A 199 -9.70 11.95 14.88
CA SER A 199 -9.90 11.63 16.30
C SER A 199 -9.53 10.19 16.66
N THR A 200 -9.34 9.31 15.67
CA THR A 200 -9.06 7.89 15.89
C THR A 200 -7.57 7.63 16.06
N GLN A 201 -7.18 6.97 17.16
CA GLN A 201 -5.80 6.56 17.40
C GLN A 201 -5.29 5.59 16.31
N PRO A 202 -4.03 5.73 15.84
CA PRO A 202 -3.42 4.75 14.94
C PRO A 202 -3.50 3.33 15.51
N GLY A 203 -3.95 2.37 14.71
CA GLY A 203 -4.06 0.96 15.12
C GLY A 203 -5.28 0.63 16.01
N ALA A 204 -6.26 1.53 16.13
CA ALA A 204 -7.47 1.27 16.93
C ALA A 204 -8.29 0.06 16.40
N ALA A 205 -8.63 -0.87 17.30
CA ALA A 205 -9.52 -1.98 17.03
C ALA A 205 -10.97 -1.64 17.44
N CYS A 206 -11.97 -1.91 16.59
CA CYS A 206 -13.39 -1.97 16.99
C CYS A 206 -13.55 -3.17 17.90
N CYS A 207 -13.77 -2.89 19.17
CA CYS A 207 -14.56 -3.76 20.01
C CYS A 207 -15.90 -3.05 20.26
N ARG A 208 -16.92 -3.33 19.45
CA ARG A 208 -18.30 -2.94 19.75
C ARG A 208 -19.13 -4.19 20.05
N ARG A 209 -19.00 -4.71 21.26
CA ARG A 209 -20.10 -5.37 21.97
C ARG A 209 -20.17 -4.83 23.39
N ARG A 210 -21.25 -4.10 23.70
CA ARG A 210 -21.69 -3.75 25.06
C ARG A 210 -22.23 -4.98 25.83
N THR A 211 -21.92 -6.20 25.39
CA THR A 211 -22.27 -7.44 26.06
C THR A 211 -21.00 -8.25 26.30
N SER A 212 -20.88 -8.74 27.54
CA SER A 212 -19.71 -9.28 28.24
C SER A 212 -19.06 -10.56 27.66
N ARG A 213 -19.15 -10.81 26.36
CA ARG A 213 -18.46 -11.93 25.70
C ARG A 213 -17.98 -11.52 24.30
N CYS A 214 -16.86 -10.80 24.27
CA CYS A 214 -15.94 -10.89 23.14
C CYS A 214 -14.85 -11.88 23.53
N SER A 215 -14.98 -13.12 23.08
CA SER A 215 -13.84 -14.01 22.87
C SER A 215 -13.02 -13.42 21.72
N CYS A 216 -12.29 -12.35 22.02
CA CYS A 216 -11.13 -11.96 21.25
C CYS A 216 -10.09 -13.01 21.62
N SER A 217 -9.89 -14.01 20.77
CA SER A 217 -8.78 -14.94 20.91
C SER A 217 -7.48 -14.16 20.68
N MET A 218 -7.05 -13.41 21.70
CA MET A 218 -5.64 -13.10 21.88
C MET A 218 -4.96 -14.41 22.21
N VAL A 219 -4.48 -15.09 21.18
CA VAL A 219 -3.46 -16.13 21.34
C VAL A 219 -2.23 -15.63 20.62
N PHE A 220 -1.37 -14.94 21.38
CA PHE A 220 0.06 -14.94 21.13
C PHE A 220 0.76 -15.14 22.48
N ARG A 221 1.15 -16.39 22.72
CA ARG A 221 2.28 -16.86 23.53
C ARG A 221 2.90 -18.02 22.75
N PRO A 222 4.22 -18.26 22.82
CA PRO A 222 5.17 -17.80 23.83
C PRO A 222 5.83 -16.46 23.50
#